data_AF-A0A2T7PLE6-F1
#
_entry.id   AF-A0A2T7PLE6-F1
#
_cell.length_a   1.000
_cell.length_b   1.000
_cell.length_c   1.000
_cell.angle_alpha   90.00
_cell.angle_beta   90.00
_cell.angle_gamma   90.00
#
_symmetry.space_group_name_H-M   'P 1'
#
loop_
_entity.id
_entity.type
_entity.pdbx_description
1 polymer ?
#
loop_
_entity_poly.entity_id
_entity_poly.type
_entity_poly.pdbx_seq_one_letter_code
_entity_poly.pdbx_strand_id
1 'polypeptide(L)'
;MKRRFASSATDDEAKVQTRFVAKEDEFRFILVNNRDEYWDRPTKSAEKWNRESCISGFDQQPEKEGGTWFGASKYGRVACLVNISLPQDLTKRGRGFLVRDFLITPDNIDVYAKRVAEEKDCYNGFSLTLIDLGLQGSGCQVYLVTNDKLADAPVLKFQTPAHGEYQIE
;
A
#
# COMPACT_ATOMS: atom_id res chain seq x y z
N MET A 1 -34.10 -53.31 -11.55
CA MET A 1 -34.42 -53.34 -10.10
C MET A 1 -33.68 -52.18 -9.42
N LYS A 2 -34.33 -51.47 -8.47
CA LYS A 2 -33.92 -50.24 -7.73
C LYS A 2 -34.27 -48.93 -8.46
N ARG A 3 -35.45 -48.33 -8.20
CA ARG A 3 -35.90 -47.45 -7.10
C ARG A 3 -35.57 -45.97 -7.34
N ARG A 4 -36.62 -45.16 -7.54
CA ARG A 4 -36.63 -43.69 -7.51
C ARG A 4 -36.20 -43.19 -6.13
N PHE A 5 -35.47 -42.08 -6.10
CA PHE A 5 -35.64 -41.01 -5.11
C PHE A 5 -35.56 -39.67 -5.84
N ALA A 6 -36.65 -38.90 -5.77
CA ALA A 6 -36.62 -37.46 -6.01
C ALA A 6 -36.06 -36.82 -4.74
N SER A 7 -35.10 -35.92 -4.90
CA SER A 7 -34.59 -35.04 -3.86
C SER A 7 -34.75 -33.62 -4.36
N SER A 8 -35.82 -32.97 -3.92
CA SER A 8 -35.92 -31.52 -3.90
C SER A 8 -34.89 -31.00 -2.90
N ALA A 9 -33.82 -30.38 -3.40
CA ALA A 9 -32.99 -29.50 -2.62
C ALA A 9 -32.93 -28.19 -3.41
N THR A 10 -33.63 -27.19 -2.89
CA THR A 10 -33.32 -25.78 -3.13
C THR A 10 -31.92 -25.56 -2.61
N ASP A 11 -30.92 -25.66 -3.48
CA ASP A 11 -29.59 -25.14 -3.20
C ASP A 11 -29.67 -23.63 -3.39
N ASP A 12 -30.09 -22.95 -2.31
CA ASP A 12 -29.72 -21.56 -2.07
C ASP A 12 -28.19 -21.51 -2.07
N GLU A 13 -27.59 -21.21 -3.22
CA GLU A 13 -26.23 -20.70 -3.28
C GLU A 13 -26.17 -19.51 -2.31
N ALA A 14 -25.58 -19.74 -1.15
CA ALA A 14 -25.19 -18.68 -0.24
C ALA A 14 -24.20 -17.80 -0.99
N LYS A 15 -24.72 -16.80 -1.72
CA LYS A 15 -23.95 -15.67 -2.21
C LYS A 15 -23.33 -15.04 -0.97
N VAL A 16 -22.06 -15.35 -0.72
CA VAL A 16 -21.25 -14.62 0.25
C VAL A 16 -21.13 -13.22 -0.31
N GLN A 17 -22.10 -12.37 0.05
CA GLN A 17 -22.10 -10.98 -0.31
C GLN A 17 -21.09 -10.30 0.62
N THR A 18 -19.81 -10.33 0.24
CA THR A 18 -18.75 -9.64 0.98
C THR A 18 -18.97 -8.13 0.86
N ARG A 19 -19.85 -7.58 1.70
CA ARG A 19 -20.06 -6.14 1.81
C ARG A 19 -18.89 -5.55 2.61
N PHE A 20 -17.93 -4.95 1.91
CA PHE A 20 -16.91 -4.08 2.51
C PHE A 20 -17.50 -2.70 2.88
N VAL A 21 -18.66 -2.68 3.54
CA VAL A 21 -19.26 -1.44 4.05
C VAL A 21 -19.07 -1.47 5.56
N ALA A 22 -18.01 -0.83 6.03
CA ALA A 22 -17.81 -0.64 7.47
C ALA A 22 -18.98 0.19 8.02
N LYS A 23 -19.51 -0.21 9.17
CA LYS A 23 -20.51 0.60 9.90
C LYS A 23 -19.93 1.93 10.34
N GLU A 24 -20.79 2.82 10.82
CA GLU A 24 -20.42 4.17 11.25
C GLU A 24 -19.39 4.18 12.40
N ASP A 25 -19.35 3.10 13.18
CA ASP A 25 -18.43 2.85 14.29
C ASP A 25 -17.27 1.89 13.95
N GLU A 26 -17.17 1.41 12.71
CA GLU A 26 -16.14 0.46 12.27
C GLU A 26 -15.05 1.14 11.43
N PHE A 27 -13.81 0.68 11.57
CA PHE A 27 -12.70 1.16 10.76
C PHE A 27 -12.89 0.73 9.29
N ARG A 28 -12.99 1.72 8.39
CA ARG A 28 -13.05 1.49 6.92
C ARG A 28 -11.74 0.99 6.33
N PHE A 29 -10.63 1.25 7.01
CA PHE A 29 -9.29 0.88 6.59
C PHE A 29 -8.41 0.74 7.83
N ILE A 30 -7.72 -0.38 7.95
CA ILE A 30 -6.73 -0.64 8.99
C ILE A 30 -5.41 -0.96 8.30
N LEU A 31 -4.39 -0.17 8.60
CA LEU A 31 -3.02 -0.45 8.20
C LEU A 31 -2.18 -0.68 9.45
N VAL A 32 -1.51 -1.83 9.50
CA VAL A 32 -0.50 -2.13 10.50
C VAL A 32 0.84 -2.15 9.79
N ASN A 33 1.74 -1.25 10.19
CA ASN A 33 3.10 -1.20 9.67
C ASN A 33 4.06 -1.29 10.85
N ASN A 34 4.94 -2.29 10.82
CA ASN A 34 6.04 -2.42 11.76
C ASN A 34 7.34 -2.06 11.05
N ARG A 35 8.10 -1.14 11.63
CA ARG A 35 9.40 -0.74 11.14
C ARG A 35 10.44 -1.05 12.21
N ASP A 36 11.37 -1.92 11.85
CA ASP A 36 12.57 -2.16 12.66
C ASP A 36 13.65 -1.13 12.31
N GLU A 37 14.19 -0.45 13.32
CA GLU A 37 15.19 0.61 13.16
C GLU A 37 16.04 0.76 14.42
N TYR A 38 17.24 1.35 14.29
CA TYR A 38 18.08 1.71 15.42
C TYR A 38 17.36 2.61 16.42
N TRP A 39 17.48 2.27 17.71
CA TRP A 39 16.85 2.97 18.83
C TRP A 39 17.20 4.46 18.89
N ASP A 40 18.44 4.81 18.53
CA ASP A 40 18.99 6.16 18.60
C ASP A 40 18.85 6.94 17.30
N ARG A 41 18.16 6.40 16.27
CA ARG A 41 17.95 7.12 15.02
C ARG A 41 17.06 8.36 15.28
N PRO A 42 17.55 9.57 15.00
CA PRO A 42 16.77 10.78 15.21
C PRO A 42 15.60 10.85 14.23
N THR A 43 14.40 11.15 14.74
CA THR A 43 13.18 11.30 13.95
C THR A 43 12.33 12.45 14.45
N LYS A 44 11.59 13.07 13.53
CA LYS A 44 10.58 14.09 13.83
C LYS A 44 9.21 13.43 13.94
N SER A 45 8.46 13.78 14.98
CA SER A 45 7.07 13.36 15.16
C SER A 45 6.19 13.74 13.97
N ALA A 46 5.08 13.02 13.79
CA ALA A 46 4.18 13.25 12.68
C ALA A 46 3.57 14.66 12.72
N GLU A 47 3.68 15.36 11.60
CA GLU A 47 3.12 16.70 11.43
C GLU A 47 2.44 16.82 10.06
N LYS A 48 1.60 17.84 9.93
CA LYS A 48 0.97 18.17 8.66
C LYS A 48 1.93 19.00 7.80
N TRP A 49 1.93 18.74 6.50
CA TRP A 49 2.82 19.39 5.54
C TRP A 49 2.17 19.47 4.15
N ASN A 50 2.86 20.11 3.19
CA ASN A 50 2.34 20.37 1.84
C ASN A 50 0.94 21.01 1.86
N ARG A 51 0.84 22.22 2.42
CA ARG A 51 -0.44 22.94 2.60
C ARG A 51 -1.49 22.11 3.36
N GLU A 52 -1.08 21.50 4.46
CA GLU A 52 -1.92 20.65 5.33
C GLU A 52 -2.58 19.46 4.59
N SER A 53 -2.05 19.07 3.43
CA SER A 53 -2.62 17.98 2.64
C SER A 53 -2.06 16.61 3.00
N CYS A 54 -0.89 16.57 3.63
CA CYS A 54 -0.19 15.34 3.96
C CYS A 54 0.17 15.30 5.45
N ILE A 55 0.26 14.11 6.03
CA ILE A 55 0.74 13.86 7.39
C ILE A 55 1.79 12.75 7.39
N SER A 56 2.94 13.02 7.99
CA SER A 56 4.08 12.08 8.07
C SER A 56 4.98 12.45 9.24
N GLY A 57 5.62 11.46 9.85
CA GLY A 57 6.87 11.69 10.60
C GLY A 57 8.05 11.75 9.63
N PHE A 58 9.16 12.36 10.03
CA PHE A 58 10.32 12.54 9.14
C PHE A 58 11.61 11.99 9.73
N ASP A 59 12.46 11.48 8.86
CA ASP A 59 13.84 11.15 9.19
C ASP A 59 14.61 12.44 9.51
N GLN A 60 15.38 12.41 10.59
CA GLN A 60 16.31 13.48 10.96
C GLN A 60 17.76 13.00 10.96
N GLN A 61 18.02 11.77 10.49
CA GLN A 61 19.38 11.30 10.28
C GLN A 61 20.08 12.19 9.25
N PRO A 62 21.33 12.62 9.52
CA PRO A 62 22.18 13.30 8.56
C PRO A 62 22.15 12.63 7.17
N GLU A 63 21.97 13.46 6.13
CA GLU A 63 21.85 13.08 4.71
C GLU A 63 20.57 12.35 4.31
N LYS A 64 19.62 12.17 5.24
CA LYS A 64 18.31 11.54 4.98
C LYS A 64 17.15 12.44 5.36
N GLU A 65 17.42 13.68 5.75
CA GLU A 65 16.45 14.60 6.30
C GLU A 65 15.29 14.87 5.35
N GLY A 66 14.07 14.86 5.89
CA GLY A 66 12.86 15.11 5.11
C GLY A 66 12.38 13.92 4.28
N GLY A 67 13.08 12.77 4.36
CA GLY A 67 12.54 11.48 3.99
C GLY A 67 11.52 10.98 5.04
N THR A 68 10.68 10.03 4.65
CA THR A 68 9.71 9.38 5.54
C THR A 68 9.51 7.92 5.15
N TRP A 69 9.13 7.10 6.13
CA TRP A 69 8.77 5.69 5.91
C TRP A 69 7.28 5.47 5.89
N PHE A 70 6.49 6.45 6.32
CA PHE A 70 5.05 6.32 6.39
C PHE A 70 4.37 7.69 6.30
N GLY A 71 3.34 7.76 5.48
CA GLY A 71 2.50 8.94 5.44
C GLY A 71 1.19 8.71 4.71
N ALA A 72 0.30 9.67 4.89
CA ALA A 72 -1.00 9.71 4.24
C ALA A 72 -1.31 11.12 3.75
N SER A 73 -2.12 11.21 2.69
CA SER A 73 -2.67 12.46 2.19
C SER A 73 -4.19 12.50 2.36
N LYS A 74 -4.74 13.71 2.49
CA LYS A 74 -6.20 13.95 2.51
C LYS A 74 -6.91 13.51 1.23
N TYR A 75 -6.15 13.21 0.17
CA TYR A 75 -6.65 12.72 -1.11
C TYR A 75 -6.77 11.19 -1.14
N GLY A 76 -6.55 10.51 -0.01
CA GLY A 76 -6.69 9.06 0.10
C GLY A 76 -5.46 8.29 -0.34
N ARG A 77 -4.31 8.95 -0.51
CA ARG A 77 -3.03 8.27 -0.77
C ARG A 77 -2.37 7.90 0.54
N VAL A 78 -1.92 6.66 0.66
CA VAL A 78 -1.15 6.17 1.80
C VAL A 78 0.05 5.42 1.24
N ALA A 79 1.23 5.62 1.84
CA ALA A 79 2.39 4.82 1.48
C ALA A 79 3.22 4.46 2.71
N CYS A 80 3.76 3.25 2.71
CA CYS A 80 4.71 2.79 3.70
C CYS A 80 5.91 2.10 3.05
N LEU A 81 7.07 2.27 3.66
CA LEU A 81 8.35 1.74 3.19
C LEU A 81 8.97 0.91 4.29
N VAL A 82 9.28 -0.35 3.98
CA VAL A 82 10.04 -1.25 4.84
C VAL A 82 11.36 -1.64 4.20
N ASN A 83 12.39 -1.79 5.02
CA ASN A 83 13.70 -2.24 4.57
C ASN A 83 13.70 -3.75 4.35
N ILE A 84 14.42 -4.21 3.33
CA ILE A 84 14.81 -5.62 3.20
C ILE A 84 16.24 -5.74 3.71
N SER A 85 16.45 -6.61 4.69
CA SER A 85 17.74 -6.81 5.35
C SER A 85 18.73 -7.52 4.43
N LEU A 86 19.45 -6.72 3.64
CA LEU A 86 20.55 -7.13 2.78
C LEU A 86 21.78 -6.25 3.09
N PRO A 87 23.00 -6.69 2.73
CA PRO A 87 24.19 -5.85 2.79
C PRO A 87 23.93 -4.50 2.10
N GLN A 88 24.23 -3.40 2.79
CA GLN A 88 23.98 -2.07 2.24
C GLN A 88 25.11 -1.63 1.31
N ASP A 89 24.72 -1.15 0.13
CA ASP A 89 25.59 -0.46 -0.80
C ASP A 89 25.44 1.06 -0.57
N LEU A 90 26.52 1.69 -0.13
CA LEU A 90 26.55 3.12 0.21
C LEU A 90 26.45 4.04 -1.01
N THR A 91 26.62 3.50 -2.22
CA THR A 91 26.45 4.26 -3.48
C THR A 91 24.98 4.42 -3.87
N LYS A 92 24.06 3.67 -3.25
CA LYS A 92 22.64 3.70 -3.56
C LYS A 92 21.94 4.91 -2.96
N ARG A 93 20.88 5.36 -3.64
CA ARG A 93 20.04 6.48 -3.20
C ARG A 93 19.27 6.13 -1.93
N GLY A 94 19.00 7.15 -1.12
CA GLY A 94 18.08 7.05 0.02
C GLY A 94 16.64 6.79 -0.46
N ARG A 95 15.90 5.99 0.30
CA ARG A 95 14.53 5.55 -0.05
C ARG A 95 13.43 6.41 0.58
N GLY A 96 13.76 7.21 1.61
CA GLY A 96 12.76 7.96 2.38
C GLY A 96 11.93 8.96 1.54
N PHE A 97 12.44 9.39 0.39
CA PHE A 97 11.69 10.26 -0.51
C PHE A 97 10.63 9.51 -1.34
N LEU A 98 10.73 8.18 -1.50
CA LEU A 98 9.75 7.39 -2.27
C LEU A 98 8.34 7.48 -1.69
N VAL A 99 8.19 7.58 -0.38
CA VAL A 99 6.87 7.75 0.26
C VAL A 99 6.40 9.19 0.04
N ARG A 100 7.27 10.16 0.34
CA ARG A 100 6.95 11.60 0.23
C ARG A 100 6.51 11.98 -1.18
N ASP A 101 7.25 11.54 -2.19
CA ASP A 101 7.01 11.88 -3.59
C ASP A 101 5.69 11.27 -4.10
N PHE A 102 5.31 10.08 -3.62
CA PHE A 102 4.02 9.46 -3.95
C PHE A 102 2.83 10.27 -3.41
N LEU A 103 2.97 10.81 -2.20
CA LEU A 103 1.88 11.54 -1.53
C LEU A 103 1.54 12.87 -2.21
N ILE A 104 2.50 13.46 -2.93
CA ILE A 104 2.35 14.79 -3.55
C ILE A 104 2.37 14.79 -5.08
N THR A 105 2.79 13.68 -5.71
CA THR A 105 2.83 13.60 -7.18
C THR A 105 1.41 13.71 -7.76
N PRO A 106 1.23 14.39 -8.90
CA PRO A 106 -0.02 14.32 -9.66
C PRO A 106 -0.20 12.96 -10.37
N ASP A 107 0.86 12.16 -10.50
CA ASP A 107 0.81 10.85 -11.17
C ASP A 107 -0.19 9.92 -10.49
N ASN A 108 -0.92 9.11 -11.26
CA ASN A 108 -1.69 8.00 -10.68
C ASN A 108 -0.76 6.91 -10.13
N ILE A 109 -1.31 6.01 -9.32
CA ILE A 109 -0.55 4.96 -8.64
C ILE A 109 0.20 4.03 -9.61
N ASP A 110 -0.39 3.71 -10.78
CA ASP A 110 0.25 2.91 -11.82
C ASP A 110 1.52 3.53 -12.37
N VAL A 111 1.44 4.81 -12.76
CA VAL A 111 2.57 5.54 -13.33
C VAL A 111 3.69 5.65 -12.31
N TYR A 112 3.36 6.00 -11.07
CA TYR A 112 4.35 6.10 -10.01
C TYR A 112 5.00 4.76 -9.69
N ALA A 113 4.21 3.69 -9.55
CA ALA A 113 4.72 2.35 -9.26
C ALA A 113 5.66 1.84 -10.36
N LYS A 114 5.29 2.05 -11.64
CA LYS A 114 6.14 1.69 -12.79
C LYS A 114 7.46 2.43 -12.77
N ARG A 115 7.45 3.75 -12.56
CA ARG A 115 8.66 4.57 -12.46
C ARG A 115 9.60 4.05 -11.35
N VAL A 116 9.06 3.76 -10.17
CA VAL A 116 9.87 3.23 -9.06
C VAL A 116 10.41 1.84 -9.38
N ALA A 117 9.64 1.00 -10.08
CA ALA A 117 10.09 -0.32 -10.53
C ALA A 117 11.21 -0.24 -11.58
N GLU A 118 11.18 0.75 -12.47
CA GLU A 118 12.25 1.02 -13.43
C GLU A 118 13.53 1.53 -12.74
N GLU A 119 13.39 2.36 -11.70
CA GLU A 119 14.50 2.88 -10.91
C GLU A 119 14.95 1.95 -9.76
N LYS A 120 14.38 0.75 -9.63
CA LYS A 120 14.48 -0.07 -8.41
C LYS A 120 15.92 -0.42 -8.00
N ASP A 121 16.82 -0.53 -8.98
CA ASP A 121 18.22 -0.87 -8.79
C ASP A 121 19.08 0.32 -8.32
N CYS A 122 18.51 1.54 -8.29
CA CYS A 122 19.14 2.72 -7.71
C CYS A 122 19.11 2.72 -6.16
N TYR A 123 18.37 1.79 -5.54
CA TYR A 123 18.11 1.75 -4.10
C TYR A 123 18.62 0.43 -3.48
N ASN A 124 18.95 0.48 -2.19
CA ASN A 124 19.14 -0.74 -1.39
C ASN A 124 17.81 -1.51 -1.21
N GLY A 125 17.88 -2.78 -0.82
CA GLY A 125 16.73 -3.69 -0.68
C GLY A 125 15.52 -3.08 0.04
N PHE A 126 14.35 -3.05 -0.60
CA PHE A 126 13.16 -2.40 -0.06
C PHE A 126 11.85 -3.07 -0.50
N SER A 127 10.81 -2.81 0.30
CA SER A 127 9.43 -3.05 -0.08
C SER A 127 8.61 -1.78 0.20
N LEU A 128 7.99 -1.26 -0.85
CA LEU A 128 7.20 -0.03 -0.85
C LEU A 128 5.74 -0.40 -1.13
N THR A 129 4.87 -0.21 -0.16
CA THR A 129 3.43 -0.34 -0.35
C THR A 129 2.84 1.03 -0.64
N LEU A 130 2.17 1.13 -1.78
CA LEU A 130 1.44 2.30 -2.23
C LEU A 130 -0.05 1.97 -2.21
N ILE A 131 -0.86 2.89 -1.69
CA ILE A 131 -2.30 2.70 -1.54
C ILE A 131 -2.99 3.95 -2.04
N ASP A 132 -3.97 3.77 -2.91
CA ASP A 132 -4.98 4.77 -3.24
C ASP A 132 -6.33 4.23 -2.75
N LEU A 133 -6.91 4.88 -1.73
CA LEU A 133 -8.18 4.47 -1.14
C LEU A 133 -9.37 4.65 -2.08
N GLY A 134 -9.19 5.32 -3.23
CA GLY A 134 -10.24 5.51 -4.21
C GLY A 134 -11.41 6.30 -3.66
N LEU A 135 -11.14 7.37 -2.90
CA LEU A 135 -12.16 8.20 -2.23
C LEU A 135 -13.24 8.77 -3.17
N GLN A 136 -12.99 8.76 -4.49
CA GLN A 136 -13.93 9.18 -5.54
C GLN A 136 -14.72 8.01 -6.16
N GLY A 137 -14.67 6.82 -5.58
CA GLY A 137 -15.44 5.66 -6.03
C GLY A 137 -14.74 4.72 -7.01
N SER A 138 -13.43 4.88 -7.24
CA SER A 138 -12.64 4.02 -8.14
C SER A 138 -12.31 2.63 -7.56
N GLY A 139 -12.66 2.38 -6.29
CA GLY A 139 -12.16 1.24 -5.53
C GLY A 139 -10.75 1.48 -5.00
N CYS A 140 -10.40 0.75 -3.94
CA CYS A 140 -9.08 0.80 -3.33
C CYS A 140 -8.06 0.05 -4.20
N GLN A 141 -6.92 0.68 -4.44
CA GLN A 141 -5.80 0.13 -5.19
C GLN A 141 -4.58 0.03 -4.27
N VAL A 142 -3.94 -1.13 -4.25
CA VAL A 142 -2.73 -1.41 -3.47
C VAL A 142 -1.65 -1.96 -4.38
N TYR A 143 -0.49 -1.32 -4.37
CA TYR A 143 0.67 -1.69 -5.16
C TYR A 143 1.82 -1.98 -4.22
N LEU A 144 2.42 -3.16 -4.35
CA LEU A 144 3.67 -3.50 -3.69
C LEU A 144 4.79 -3.37 -4.72
N VAL A 145 5.69 -2.42 -4.54
CA VAL A 145 6.90 -2.27 -5.37
C VAL A 145 8.10 -2.74 -4.58
N THR A 146 8.88 -3.67 -5.13
CA THR A 146 10.04 -4.24 -4.44
C THR A 146 11.18 -4.54 -5.39
N ASN A 147 12.40 -4.47 -4.86
CA ASN A 147 13.61 -5.00 -5.51
C ASN A 147 14.13 -6.26 -4.82
N ASP A 148 13.30 -6.95 -4.01
CA ASP A 148 13.61 -8.28 -3.55
C ASP A 148 13.80 -9.21 -4.76
N LYS A 149 14.92 -9.93 -4.78
CA LYS A 149 15.20 -10.91 -5.83
C LYS A 149 14.36 -12.17 -5.70
N LEU A 150 13.75 -12.38 -4.53
CA LEU A 150 12.85 -13.50 -4.26
C LEU A 150 11.40 -13.20 -4.66
N ALA A 151 11.06 -11.97 -5.00
CA ALA A 151 9.72 -11.62 -5.46
C ALA A 151 9.50 -12.09 -6.92
N ASP A 152 8.33 -12.67 -7.19
CA ASP A 152 7.95 -13.15 -8.53
C ASP A 152 7.83 -12.01 -9.56
N ALA A 153 7.55 -10.79 -9.10
CA ALA A 153 7.48 -9.58 -9.91
C ALA A 153 7.92 -8.35 -9.11
N PRO A 154 8.50 -7.33 -9.76
CA PRO A 154 8.88 -6.08 -9.10
C PRO A 154 7.68 -5.24 -8.65
N VAL A 155 6.48 -5.55 -9.16
CA VAL A 155 5.22 -4.92 -8.77
C VAL A 155 4.13 -5.99 -8.61
N LEU A 156 3.50 -6.05 -7.43
CA LEU A 156 2.25 -6.78 -7.20
C LEU A 156 1.10 -5.79 -7.04
N LYS A 157 -0.07 -6.12 -7.58
CA LYS A 157 -1.25 -5.24 -7.57
C LYS A 157 -2.44 -5.96 -6.96
N PHE A 158 -3.16 -5.24 -6.10
CA PHE A 158 -4.44 -5.67 -5.54
C PHE A 158 -5.43 -4.52 -5.73
N GLN A 159 -6.63 -4.81 -6.20
CA GLN A 159 -7.66 -3.80 -6.38
C GLN A 159 -8.99 -4.34 -5.88
N THR A 160 -9.68 -3.55 -5.07
CA THR A 160 -11.09 -3.80 -4.78
C THR A 160 -11.94 -3.22 -5.91
N PRO A 161 -13.06 -3.84 -6.27
CA PRO A 161 -13.99 -3.23 -7.23
C PRO A 161 -14.40 -1.80 -6.82
N ALA A 162 -14.69 -0.97 -7.83
CA ALA A 162 -15.49 0.23 -7.63
C ALA A 162 -16.86 -0.17 -7.06
N HIS A 163 -17.54 0.70 -6.31
CA HIS A 163 -18.86 0.39 -5.74
C HIS A 163 -19.82 -0.19 -6.81
N GLY A 164 -20.20 -1.46 -6.70
CA GLY A 164 -21.06 -2.19 -7.64
C GLY A 164 -20.98 -3.71 -7.41
N GLU A 165 -22.06 -4.43 -7.67
CA GLU A 165 -22.25 -5.85 -7.31
C GLU A 165 -21.15 -6.80 -7.85
N TYR A 166 -20.81 -7.81 -7.05
CA TYR A 166 -19.81 -8.83 -7.36
C TYR A 166 -20.42 -10.00 -8.15
N GLN A 167 -19.73 -10.44 -9.19
CA GLN A 167 -19.76 -11.81 -9.72
C GLN A 167 -18.34 -12.34 -9.59
N ILE A 168 -18.17 -13.52 -9.00
CA ILE A 168 -16.88 -14.22 -8.94
C ILE A 168 -16.88 -15.17 -10.14
N GLU A 169 -15.91 -15.02 -11.05
CA GLU A 169 -15.57 -16.03 -12.07
C GLU A 169 -14.49 -16.98 -11.54
#